data_AF-A0A5B7V6H4-F1
#
_entry.id   AF-A0A5B7V6H4-F1
#
_cell.length_a   1.000
_cell.length_b   1.000
_cell.length_c   1.000
_cell.angle_alpha   90.00
_cell.angle_beta   90.00
_cell.angle_gamma   90.00
#
_symmetry.space_group_name_H-M   'P 1'
#
loop_
_entity.id
_entity.type
_entity.pdbx_description
1 polymer ?
#
loop_
_entity_poly.entity_id
_entity_poly.type
_entity_poly.pdbx_seq_one_letter_code
_entity_poly.pdbx_strand_id
1 'polypeptide(L)'
;MARVIRTRHVAQVLEAYPQSEWINDDWGIPGWRVVQAGRRQVNVFHDGPGETDGLETYRLELQAAGFHVVVDQQPGGGRRRLHITKP
;
A
#
# COMPACT_ATOMS: atom_id res chain seq x y z
N MET A 1 -15.69 -5.55 18.80
CA MET A 1 -14.61 -4.57 19.03
C MET A 1 -13.99 -4.17 17.71
N ALA A 2 -14.05 -2.90 17.32
CA ALA A 2 -13.44 -2.44 16.07
C ALA A 2 -11.90 -2.55 16.15
N ARG A 3 -11.29 -3.49 15.41
CA ARG A 3 -9.85 -3.70 15.42
C ARG A 3 -9.14 -2.53 14.73
N VAL A 4 -8.15 -1.95 15.41
CA VAL A 4 -7.26 -0.92 14.85
C VAL A 4 -6.30 -1.57 13.85
N ILE A 5 -6.04 -0.89 12.74
CA ILE A 5 -4.97 -1.23 11.79
C ILE A 5 -3.89 -0.17 11.85
N ARG A 6 -2.62 -0.60 11.77
CA ARG A 6 -1.46 0.28 11.78
C ARG A 6 -0.61 -0.02 10.57
N THR A 7 0.00 1.02 9.98
CA THR A 7 0.93 0.91 8.85
C THR A 7 2.01 -0.16 9.07
N ARG A 8 2.57 -0.26 10.28
CA ARG A 8 3.60 -1.26 10.61
C ARG A 8 3.19 -2.71 10.32
N HIS A 9 1.91 -3.06 10.50
CA HIS A 9 1.46 -4.43 10.23
C HIS A 9 1.33 -4.70 8.73
N VAL A 10 1.01 -3.66 7.95
CA VAL A 10 0.96 -3.73 6.49
C VAL A 10 2.39 -3.76 5.92
N ALA A 11 3.28 -2.92 6.44
CA ALA A 11 4.69 -2.88 6.08
C ALA A 11 5.40 -4.22 6.30
N GLN A 12 5.10 -4.90 7.42
CA GLN A 12 5.68 -6.22 7.72
C GLN A 12 5.34 -7.28 6.66
N VAL A 13 4.14 -7.23 6.06
CA VAL A 13 3.77 -8.16 4.98
C VAL A 13 4.53 -7.84 3.69
N LEU A 14 4.86 -6.56 3.47
CA LEU A 14 5.52 -6.11 2.25
C LEU A 14 7.05 -6.02 2.37
N GLU A 15 7.65 -6.43 3.49
CA GLU A 15 9.09 -6.27 3.75
C GLU A 15 9.98 -6.99 2.72
N ALA A 16 9.45 -8.03 2.06
CA ALA A 16 10.13 -8.76 1.00
C ALA A 16 10.25 -7.97 -0.32
N TYR A 17 9.52 -6.86 -0.45
CA TYR A 17 9.53 -5.99 -1.62
C TYR A 17 10.26 -4.69 -1.31
N PRO A 18 10.89 -4.04 -2.31
CA PRO A 18 11.53 -2.75 -2.11
C PRO A 18 10.52 -1.73 -1.61
N GLN A 19 10.83 -1.10 -0.47
CA GLN A 19 10.14 0.09 -0.04
C GLN A 19 10.55 1.25 -0.93
N SER A 20 9.60 2.07 -1.34
CA SER A 20 9.93 3.24 -2.13
C SER A 20 10.68 4.27 -1.29
N GLU A 21 11.78 4.77 -1.86
CA GLU A 21 12.57 5.86 -1.31
C GLU A 21 12.65 7.00 -2.34
N TRP A 22 12.39 8.22 -1.87
CA TRP A 22 12.63 9.44 -2.63
C TRP A 22 14.08 9.84 -2.44
N ILE A 23 14.89 9.74 -3.50
CA ILE A 23 16.33 10.01 -3.48
C ILE A 23 16.66 10.94 -4.64
N ASN A 24 17.37 12.04 -4.37
CA ASN A 24 17.86 12.98 -5.38
C ASN A 24 16.76 13.51 -6.35
N ASP A 25 15.61 13.92 -5.81
CA ASP A 25 14.46 14.42 -6.58
C ASP A 25 13.83 13.43 -7.57
N ASP A 26 14.12 12.14 -7.39
CA ASP A 26 13.51 11.03 -8.13
C ASP A 26 13.06 9.91 -7.17
N TRP A 27 12.15 9.06 -7.64
CA TRP A 27 11.86 7.79 -6.99
C TRP A 27 12.99 6.80 -7.32
N GLY A 28 14.16 7.02 -6.72
CA GLY A 28 15.38 6.25 -7.01
C GLY A 28 15.20 4.74 -6.87
N ILE A 29 14.25 4.30 -6.03
CA ILE A 29 13.82 2.89 -5.95
C ILE A 29 12.29 2.82 -6.13
N PRO A 30 11.81 2.24 -7.25
CA PRO A 30 10.41 1.91 -7.41
C PRO A 30 9.98 0.89 -6.36
N GLY A 31 8.82 1.08 -5.73
CA GLY A 31 8.46 0.25 -4.59
C GLY A 31 7.18 0.64 -3.89
N TRP A 32 6.91 -0.04 -2.78
CA TRP A 32 5.71 0.21 -1.99
C TRP A 32 5.90 1.39 -1.05
N ARG A 33 4.83 2.15 -0.84
CA ARG A 33 4.74 3.14 0.23
C ARG A 33 3.43 3.00 0.96
N VAL A 34 3.50 3.05 2.29
CA VAL A 34 2.35 2.88 3.18
C VAL A 34 2.03 4.17 3.91
N VAL A 35 0.75 4.54 3.95
CA VAL A 35 0.28 5.78 4.61
C VAL A 35 -0.92 5.46 5.50
N GLN A 36 -0.91 5.93 6.74
CA GLN A 36 -2.06 5.83 7.63
C GLN A 36 -3.15 6.80 7.15
N ALA A 37 -4.34 6.29 6.80
CA ALA A 37 -5.46 7.14 6.35
C ALA A 37 -6.54 7.32 7.43
N GLY A 38 -6.54 6.50 8.48
CA GLY A 38 -7.43 6.63 9.62
C GLY A 38 -7.25 5.46 10.59
N ARG A 39 -7.98 5.45 11.71
CA ARG A 39 -7.83 4.41 12.77
C ARG A 39 -8.07 2.98 12.27
N ARG A 40 -8.86 2.81 11.20
CA ARG A 40 -9.23 1.52 10.61
C ARG A 40 -8.82 1.38 9.15
N GLN A 41 -8.01 2.32 8.64
CA GLN A 41 -7.64 2.39 7.24
C GLN A 41 -6.16 2.72 7.06
N VAL A 42 -5.52 1.96 6.18
CA VAL A 42 -4.18 2.21 5.66
C VAL A 42 -4.26 2.21 4.14
N ASN A 43 -3.53 3.11 3.49
CA ASN A 43 -3.39 3.11 2.03
C ASN A 43 -2.00 2.63 1.65
N VAL A 44 -1.90 1.80 0.61
CA VAL A 44 -0.63 1.39 -0.01
C VAL A 44 -0.58 1.93 -1.43
N PHE A 45 0.58 2.46 -1.81
CA PHE A 45 0.87 2.96 -3.15
C PHE A 45 2.05 2.18 -3.73
N HIS A 46 2.15 2.18 -5.05
CA HIS A 46 3.40 1.88 -5.74
C HIS A 46 3.92 3.20 -6.31
N ASP A 47 5.13 3.57 -5.94
CA ASP A 47 5.83 4.73 -6.46
C ASP A 47 6.83 4.24 -7.52
N GLY A 48 6.87 4.90 -8.69
CA GLY A 48 7.72 4.51 -9.82
C GLY A 48 7.00 3.67 -10.91
N PRO A 49 7.73 3.22 -11.93
CA PRO A 49 7.20 2.41 -13.03
C PRO A 49 6.72 1.03 -12.55
N GLY A 50 5.73 0.46 -13.23
CA GLY A 50 5.15 -0.84 -12.87
C GLY A 50 4.02 -0.76 -11.84
N GLU A 51 3.40 0.42 -11.65
CA GLU A 51 2.34 0.65 -10.65
C GLU A 51 1.24 -0.43 -10.66
N THR A 52 0.72 -0.80 -11.83
CA THR A 52 -0.36 -1.81 -11.93
C THR A 52 0.08 -3.17 -11.40
N ASP A 53 1.22 -3.68 -11.87
CA ASP A 53 1.71 -5.01 -11.51
C ASP A 53 2.20 -5.08 -10.06
N GLY A 54 2.82 -3.99 -9.59
CA GLY A 54 3.23 -3.83 -8.20
C GLY A 54 2.04 -3.82 -7.26
N LEU A 55 1.01 -2.99 -7.54
CA LEU A 55 -0.21 -2.94 -6.74
C LEU A 55 -0.95 -4.29 -6.74
N GLU A 56 -0.99 -4.99 -7.87
CA GLU A 56 -1.60 -6.32 -7.95
C GLU A 56 -0.84 -7.34 -7.09
N THR A 57 0.49 -7.33 -7.14
CA THR A 57 1.34 -8.19 -6.29
C THR A 57 1.06 -7.92 -4.80
N TYR A 58 1.10 -6.65 -4.38
CA TYR A 58 0.85 -6.29 -2.98
C TYR A 58 -0.58 -6.63 -2.54
N ARG A 59 -1.56 -6.53 -3.44
CA ARG A 59 -2.95 -6.92 -3.17
C ARG A 59 -3.04 -8.39 -2.79
N LEU A 60 -2.41 -9.27 -3.56
CA LEU A 60 -2.44 -10.71 -3.32
C LEU A 60 -1.79 -11.07 -1.98
N GLU A 61 -0.62 -10.51 -1.68
CA GLU A 61 0.10 -10.76 -0.42
C GLU A 61 -0.70 -10.27 0.80
N LEU A 62 -1.26 -9.07 0.72
CA LEU A 62 -2.06 -8.51 1.81
C LEU A 62 -3.38 -9.26 2.02
N GLN A 63 -4.01 -9.74 0.95
CA GLN A 63 -5.19 -10.60 1.03
C GLN A 63 -4.83 -11.97 1.65
N ALA A 64 -3.71 -12.57 1.26
CA ALA A 64 -3.22 -13.83 1.84
C ALA A 64 -2.90 -13.69 3.34
N ALA A 65 -2.41 -12.51 3.77
CA ALA A 65 -2.21 -12.17 5.18
C ALA A 65 -3.53 -11.88 5.95
N GLY A 66 -4.69 -11.97 5.28
CA GLY A 66 -6.01 -11.83 5.90
C GLY A 66 -6.53 -10.39 6.01
N PHE A 67 -5.93 -9.43 5.30
CA PHE A 67 -6.49 -8.09 5.20
C PHE A 67 -7.62 -8.03 4.17
N HIS A 68 -8.57 -7.12 4.40
CA HIS A 68 -9.50 -6.72 3.36
C HIS A 68 -8.84 -5.61 2.52
N VAL A 69 -8.75 -5.83 1.21
CA VAL A 69 -7.99 -4.99 0.28
C VAL A 69 -8.89 -4.59 -0.88
N VAL A 70 -9.03 -3.28 -1.11
CA VAL A 70 -9.77 -2.72 -2.24
C VAL A 70 -8.82 -1.90 -3.10
N VAL A 71 -8.79 -2.17 -4.40
CA VAL A 71 -8.09 -1.31 -5.36
C VAL A 71 -8.93 -0.06 -5.59
N ASP A 72 -8.32 1.10 -5.42
CA ASP A 72 -9.01 2.39 -5.45
C ASP A 72 -8.19 3.44 -6.19
N GLN A 73 -8.85 4.48 -6.69
CA GLN A 73 -8.24 5.68 -7.26
C GLN A 73 -8.45 6.84 -6.30
N GLN A 74 -7.43 7.67 -6.08
CA GLN A 74 -7.66 8.92 -5.35
C GLN A 74 -8.76 9.78 -6.01
N PRO A 75 -9.57 10.50 -5.22
CA PRO A 75 -10.57 11.42 -5.74
C PRO A 75 -9.96 12.42 -6.75
N GLY A 76 -10.73 12.75 -7.78
CA GLY A 76 -10.25 13.63 -8.86
C GLY A 76 -9.34 12.95 -9.88
N GLY A 77 -9.29 11.61 -9.90
CA GLY A 77 -8.44 10.86 -10.84
C GLY A 77 -6.96 10.88 -10.46
N GLY A 78 -6.65 11.02 -9.16
CA GLY A 78 -5.29 11.12 -8.62
C GLY A 78 -4.48 9.83 -8.74
N ARG A 79 -3.74 9.41 -7.72
CA ARG A 79 -2.93 8.17 -7.78
C ARG A 79 -3.76 6.92 -7.52
N ARG A 80 -3.37 5.78 -8.10
CA ARG A 80 -3.91 4.46 -7.71
C ARG A 80 -3.37 4.06 -6.35
N ARG A 81 -4.17 3.32 -5.60
CA ARG A 81 -3.83 2.83 -4.27
C ARG A 81 -4.57 1.56 -3.91
N LEU A 82 -4.07 0.86 -2.91
CA LEU A 82 -4.81 -0.15 -2.18
C LEU A 82 -5.34 0.46 -0.89
N HIS A 83 -6.64 0.32 -0.66
CA HIS A 83 -7.30 0.63 0.60
C HIS A 83 -7.33 -0.64 1.45
N ILE A 84 -6.58 -0.64 2.55
CA ILE A 84 -6.43 -1.77 3.47
C ILE A 84 -7.27 -1.54 4.73
N THR A 85 -8.13 -2.50 5.04
CA THR A 85 -8.89 -2.56 6.30
C THR A 85 -8.76 -3.95 6.93
N LYS A 86 -9.23 -4.08 8.17
CA LYS A 86 -9.41 -5.38 8.82
C LYS A 86 -10.89 -5.76 8.76
N PRO A 87 -11.21 -7.03 8.45
CA PRO A 87 -12.56 -7.57 8.61
C PRO A 87 -13.14 -7.27 10.01
#